data_AF-A0A3C1QQV3-F1
#
_entry.id   AF-A0A3C1QQV3-F1
#
_cell.length_a   1.000
_cell.length_b   1.000
_cell.length_c   1.000
_cell.angle_alpha   90.00
_cell.angle_beta   90.00
_cell.angle_gamma   90.00
#
_symmetry.space_group_name_H-M   'P 1'
#
loop_
_entity.id
_entity.type
_entity.pdbx_description
1 polymer ?
#
loop_
_entity_poly.entity_id
_entity_poly.type
_entity_poly.pdbx_seq_one_letter_code
_entity_poly.pdbx_strand_id
1 'polypeptide(L)'
;MTRDRGVALKRVTVERIEPERFNREVERWGNKASLLSLESLRRVRALLDEIGRVASDDRSPVLVRCDRHGGRARYLAVLQQVFPDERIEVLDETSGLSRYRWSGRRPVEIRFQVGSEQFLETAWASVVAKYVRELSIDAFNRFWIGHLPDLAPTRGYPVDAKRFRGEIEPLARRLAIPAERYWRSR
;
A
#
# COMPACT_ATOMS: atom_id res chain seq x y z
N MET A 1 12.85 -19.92 26.79
CA MET A 1 14.05 -20.08 25.94
C MET A 1 13.64 -20.10 24.47
N THR A 2 13.42 -18.94 23.86
CA THR A 2 13.32 -18.83 22.40
C THR A 2 14.73 -18.85 21.84
N ARG A 3 15.13 -19.97 21.23
CA ARG A 3 16.36 -20.04 20.42
C ARG A 3 16.28 -18.93 19.37
N ASP A 4 17.31 -18.09 19.34
CA ASP A 4 17.47 -16.98 18.42
C ASP A 4 17.54 -17.55 16.99
N ARG A 5 16.41 -17.55 16.26
CA ARG A 5 16.30 -18.22 14.95
C ARG A 5 16.94 -17.42 13.79
N GLY A 6 17.80 -16.44 14.09
CA GLY A 6 18.46 -15.62 13.08
C GLY A 6 17.52 -14.73 12.26
N VAL A 7 16.28 -14.51 12.71
CA VAL A 7 15.30 -13.64 12.04
C VAL A 7 15.04 -12.43 12.93
N ALA A 8 15.24 -11.23 12.38
CA ALA A 8 15.00 -9.98 13.06
C ALA A 8 14.18 -9.03 12.18
N LEU A 9 13.13 -8.44 12.75
CA LEU A 9 12.41 -7.35 12.09
C LEU A 9 13.30 -6.10 12.08
N LYS A 10 13.71 -5.66 10.89
CA LYS A 10 14.56 -4.48 10.74
C LYS A 10 13.76 -3.20 10.54
N ARG A 11 12.69 -3.26 9.75
CA ARG A 11 11.92 -2.08 9.34
C ARG A 11 10.48 -2.43 9.02
N VAL A 12 9.58 -1.52 9.38
CA VAL A 12 8.18 -1.52 8.94
C VAL A 12 7.88 -0.15 8.35
N THR A 13 7.28 -0.10 7.17
CA THR A 13 6.84 1.14 6.53
C THR A 13 5.41 1.00 6.01
N VAL A 14 4.64 2.09 6.05
CA VAL A 14 3.26 2.17 5.53
C VAL A 14 3.09 3.49 4.77
N GLU A 15 2.37 3.47 3.64
CA GLU A 15 1.89 4.69 2.95
C GLU A 15 0.47 4.93 3.40
N ARG A 16 0.15 6.18 3.68
CA ARG A 16 -1.24 6.61 3.74
C ARG A 16 -1.48 7.57 2.60
N ILE A 17 -2.34 7.14 1.67
CA ILE A 17 -2.76 7.96 0.55
C ILE A 17 -4.08 8.62 0.95
N GLU A 18 -4.01 9.91 1.29
CA GLU A 18 -5.19 10.72 1.63
C GLU A 18 -6.11 10.93 0.41
N PRO A 19 -7.41 11.23 0.62
CA PRO A 19 -8.37 11.38 -0.47
C PRO A 19 -7.92 12.33 -1.59
N GLU A 20 -7.30 13.46 -1.25
CA GLU A 20 -6.87 14.45 -2.24
C GLU A 20 -5.77 13.88 -3.16
N ARG A 21 -4.75 13.26 -2.56
CA ARG A 21 -3.68 12.59 -3.32
C ARG A 21 -4.25 11.42 -4.11
N PHE A 22 -5.16 10.65 -3.52
CA PHE A 22 -5.81 9.53 -4.19
C PHE A 22 -6.54 9.99 -5.45
N ASN A 23 -7.35 11.06 -5.35
CA ASN A 23 -8.13 11.59 -6.47
C ASN A 23 -7.24 11.99 -7.64
N ARG A 24 -6.21 12.79 -7.35
CA ARG A 24 -5.23 13.23 -8.35
C ARG A 24 -4.50 12.06 -9.00
N GLU A 25 -4.04 11.09 -8.21
CA GLU A 25 -3.25 9.99 -8.74
C GLU A 25 -4.10 8.96 -9.50
N VAL A 26 -5.34 8.71 -9.08
CA VAL A 26 -6.25 7.83 -9.83
C VAL A 26 -6.62 8.43 -11.18
N GLU A 27 -6.79 9.75 -11.27
CA GLU A 27 -6.96 10.44 -12.53
C GLU A 27 -5.71 10.28 -13.42
N ARG A 28 -4.52 10.51 -12.87
CA ARG A 28 -3.24 10.36 -13.58
C ARG A 28 -2.99 8.94 -14.10
N TRP A 29 -3.26 7.91 -13.30
CA TRP A 29 -2.97 6.51 -13.63
C TRP A 29 -4.17 5.76 -14.21
N GLY A 30 -5.30 6.45 -14.38
CA GLY A 30 -6.56 5.95 -14.90
C GLY A 30 -7.37 5.07 -13.94
N ASN A 31 -6.74 4.36 -13.00
CA ASN A 31 -7.45 3.50 -12.06
C ASN A 31 -6.71 3.25 -10.73
N LYS A 32 -7.47 2.81 -9.72
CA LYS A 32 -6.98 2.46 -8.38
C LYS A 32 -5.96 1.32 -8.36
N ALA A 33 -6.09 0.32 -9.24
CA ALA A 33 -5.23 -0.85 -9.25
C ALA A 33 -3.80 -0.51 -9.75
N SER A 34 -3.70 0.40 -10.73
CA SER A 34 -2.43 0.97 -11.18
C SER A 34 -1.77 1.79 -10.08
N LEU A 35 -2.52 2.67 -9.43
CA LEU A 35 -2.02 3.45 -8.28
C LEU A 35 -1.48 2.55 -7.17
N LEU A 36 -2.26 1.54 -6.76
CA LEU A 36 -1.84 0.56 -5.76
C LEU A 36 -0.52 -0.11 -6.16
N SER A 37 -0.43 -0.60 -7.39
CA SER A 37 0.76 -1.32 -7.85
C SER A 37 2.00 -0.44 -7.86
N LEU A 38 1.86 0.80 -8.35
CA LEU A 38 2.97 1.75 -8.41
C LEU A 38 3.45 2.16 -7.02
N GLU A 39 2.55 2.52 -6.11
CA GLU A 39 2.91 2.96 -4.76
C GLU A 39 3.51 1.83 -3.92
N SER A 40 2.95 0.62 -4.01
CA SER A 40 3.54 -0.57 -3.38
C SER A 40 4.97 -0.82 -3.90
N LEU A 41 5.19 -0.75 -5.22
CA LEU A 41 6.50 -1.01 -5.82
C LEU A 41 7.51 0.11 -5.55
N ARG A 42 7.10 1.38 -5.50
CA ARG A 42 7.96 2.49 -5.06
C ARG A 42 8.51 2.26 -3.66
N ARG A 43 7.72 1.66 -2.77
CA ARG A 43 8.15 1.30 -1.41
C ARG A 43 9.13 0.14 -1.40
N VAL A 44 8.86 -0.89 -2.20
CA VAL A 44 9.83 -1.98 -2.40
C VAL A 44 11.15 -1.41 -2.88
N ARG A 45 11.15 -0.51 -3.88
CA ARG A 45 12.36 0.16 -4.35
C ARG A 45 13.07 0.94 -3.24
N ALA A 46 12.35 1.76 -2.48
CA ALA A 46 12.93 2.52 -1.38
C ALA A 46 13.60 1.62 -0.33
N LEU A 47 12.98 0.48 0.01
CA LEU A 47 13.54 -0.51 0.92
C LEU A 47 14.77 -1.22 0.34
N LEU A 48 14.76 -1.57 -0.94
CA LEU A 48 15.91 -2.16 -1.63
C LEU A 48 17.10 -1.18 -1.67
N ASP A 49 16.83 0.10 -1.94
CA ASP A 49 17.83 1.16 -1.91
C ASP A 49 18.40 1.36 -0.50
N GLU A 50 17.56 1.32 0.54
CA GLU A 50 18.00 1.39 1.95
C GLU A 50 18.90 0.20 2.31
N ILE A 51 18.47 -1.03 1.96
CA ILE A 51 19.27 -2.25 2.18
C ILE A 51 20.63 -2.13 1.47
N GLY A 52 20.65 -1.66 0.22
CA GLY A 52 21.89 -1.49 -0.54
C GLY A 52 22.84 -0.43 0.03
N ARG A 53 22.33 0.57 0.77
CA ARG A 53 23.16 1.57 1.47
C ARG A 53 23.72 1.03 2.78
N VAL A 54 22.90 0.35 3.58
CA VAL A 54 23.29 -0.14 4.91
C VAL A 54 24.20 -1.36 4.83
N ALA A 55 24.02 -2.20 3.81
CA ALA A 55 24.78 -3.43 3.59
C ALA A 55 25.40 -3.45 2.19
N SER A 56 26.27 -2.46 1.92
CA SER A 56 26.85 -2.21 0.60
C SER A 56 27.69 -3.35 0.03
N ASP A 57 28.28 -4.19 0.89
CA ASP A 57 29.11 -5.34 0.48
C ASP A 57 28.35 -6.66 0.55
N ASP A 58 27.16 -6.67 1.15
CA ASP A 58 26.30 -7.83 1.18
C ASP A 58 25.67 -8.05 -0.21
N ARG A 59 25.82 -9.28 -0.72
CA ARG A 59 25.26 -9.73 -2.00
C ARG A 59 24.16 -10.77 -1.82
N SER A 60 23.71 -10.98 -0.59
CA SER A 60 22.64 -11.93 -0.26
C SER A 60 21.38 -11.62 -1.07
N PRO A 61 20.71 -12.66 -1.61
CA PRO A 61 19.52 -12.47 -2.41
C PRO A 61 18.38 -11.88 -1.55
N VAL A 62 17.56 -11.02 -2.15
CA VAL A 62 16.35 -10.48 -1.51
C VAL A 62 15.13 -11.13 -2.12
N LEU A 63 14.26 -11.67 -1.26
CA LEU A 63 12.94 -12.14 -1.63
C LEU A 63 11.89 -11.11 -1.21
N VAL A 64 11.16 -10.59 -2.19
CA VAL A 64 10.01 -9.71 -1.97
C VAL A 64 8.74 -10.53 -2.16
N ARG A 65 7.88 -10.57 -1.13
CA ARG A 65 6.57 -11.22 -1.18
C ARG A 65 5.48 -10.16 -1.11
N CYS A 66 4.57 -10.21 -2.06
CA CYS A 66 3.42 -9.33 -2.15
C CYS A 66 2.15 -10.16 -2.23
N ASP A 67 1.10 -9.64 -1.61
CA ASP A 67 -0.25 -10.08 -1.94
C ASP A 67 -0.61 -9.64 -3.35
N ARG A 68 -1.55 -10.34 -3.97
CA ARG A 68 -2.02 -9.98 -5.30
C ARG A 68 -2.72 -8.62 -5.27
N HIS A 69 -2.37 -7.75 -6.22
CA HIS A 69 -3.00 -6.44 -6.38
C HIS A 69 -4.31 -6.55 -7.17
N GLY A 70 -5.41 -6.83 -6.46
CA GLY A 70 -6.74 -6.95 -7.07
C GLY A 70 -6.77 -8.02 -8.18
N GLY A 71 -7.37 -7.70 -9.34
CA GLY A 71 -7.45 -8.61 -10.48
C GLY A 71 -6.16 -8.75 -11.32
N ARG A 72 -5.05 -8.12 -10.92
CA ARG A 72 -3.80 -8.11 -11.72
C ARG A 72 -3.07 -9.46 -11.63
N ALA A 73 -2.81 -10.06 -12.79
CA ALA A 73 -2.02 -11.30 -12.93
C ALA A 73 -0.63 -11.07 -13.57
N ARG A 74 -0.40 -9.92 -14.22
CA ARG A 74 0.87 -9.58 -14.87
C ARG A 74 1.41 -8.24 -14.36
N TYR A 75 2.68 -8.24 -13.99
CA TYR A 75 3.35 -7.13 -13.31
C TYR A 75 4.60 -6.64 -14.03
N LEU A 76 5.09 -7.32 -15.08
CA LEU A 76 6.33 -6.94 -15.78
C LEU A 76 6.36 -5.46 -16.17
N ALA A 77 5.30 -4.94 -16.79
CA ALA A 77 5.25 -3.55 -17.23
C ALA A 77 5.38 -2.53 -16.07
N VAL A 78 4.67 -2.76 -14.96
CA VAL A 78 4.74 -1.87 -13.80
C VAL A 78 6.04 -2.03 -13.02
N LEU A 79 6.61 -3.23 -12.99
CA LEU A 79 7.94 -3.48 -12.45
C LEU A 79 9.00 -2.74 -13.25
N GLN A 80 8.99 -2.85 -14.59
CA GLN A 80 9.92 -2.14 -15.45
C GLN A 80 9.80 -0.62 -15.32
N GLN A 81 8.58 -0.10 -15.12
CA GLN A 81 8.37 1.31 -14.86
C GLN A 81 9.04 1.79 -13.55
N VAL A 82 9.06 0.96 -12.51
CA VAL A 82 9.64 1.32 -11.20
C VAL A 82 11.14 1.03 -11.14
N PHE A 83 11.60 -0.01 -11.83
CA PHE A 83 12.99 -0.45 -11.93
C PHE A 83 13.48 -0.36 -13.38
N PRO A 84 13.59 0.85 -13.96
CA PRO A 84 13.87 1.02 -15.38
C PRO A 84 15.23 0.47 -15.81
N ASP A 85 16.20 0.47 -14.91
CA ASP A 85 17.58 0.05 -15.17
C ASP A 85 17.79 -1.46 -15.01
N GLU A 86 16.79 -2.19 -14.50
CA GLU A 86 16.90 -3.62 -14.22
C GLU A 86 16.39 -4.44 -15.41
N ARG A 87 17.11 -5.52 -15.74
CA ARG A 87 16.66 -6.52 -16.70
C ARG A 87 15.80 -7.56 -15.97
N ILE A 88 14.48 -7.40 -16.09
CA ILE A 88 13.51 -8.23 -15.37
C ILE A 88 13.15 -9.47 -16.18
N GLU A 89 13.42 -10.64 -15.62
CA GLU A 89 13.02 -11.94 -16.14
C GLU A 89 11.65 -12.34 -15.56
N VAL A 90 10.75 -12.80 -16.43
CA VAL A 90 9.48 -13.42 -16.02
C VAL A 90 9.74 -14.90 -15.76
N LEU A 91 9.62 -15.33 -14.51
CA LEU A 91 9.83 -16.73 -14.13
C LEU A 91 8.55 -17.53 -14.17
N ASP A 92 7.42 -16.91 -13.78
CA ASP A 92 6.12 -17.57 -13.74
C ASP A 92 4.98 -16.54 -13.79
N GLU A 93 3.87 -16.86 -14.44
CA GLU A 93 2.62 -16.08 -14.47
C GLU A 93 1.41 -17.03 -14.55
N THR A 94 1.00 -17.55 -13.40
CA THR A 94 -0.20 -18.39 -13.26
C THR A 94 -1.39 -17.63 -12.66
N SER A 95 -2.54 -18.30 -12.60
CA SER A 95 -3.72 -17.82 -11.89
C SER A 95 -3.50 -17.64 -10.38
N GLY A 96 -2.46 -18.22 -9.78
CA GLY A 96 -2.18 -18.11 -8.33
C GLY A 96 -0.91 -17.33 -7.98
N LEU A 97 -0.01 -17.15 -8.93
CA LEU A 97 1.36 -16.69 -8.66
C LEU A 97 1.97 -15.98 -9.88
N SER A 98 2.59 -14.83 -9.65
CA SER A 98 3.45 -14.16 -10.64
C SER A 98 4.84 -13.94 -10.04
N ARG A 99 5.88 -14.43 -10.69
CA ARG A 99 7.28 -14.37 -10.22
C ARG A 99 8.16 -13.67 -11.22
N TYR A 100 8.98 -12.76 -10.72
CA TYR A 100 9.95 -12.02 -11.52
C TYR A 100 11.29 -11.96 -10.80
N ARG A 101 12.37 -11.91 -11.56
CA ARG A 101 13.72 -11.83 -11.02
C ARG A 101 14.56 -10.82 -11.79
N TRP A 102 15.48 -10.18 -11.10
CA TRP A 102 16.60 -9.47 -11.71
C TRP A 102 17.85 -9.65 -10.85
N SER A 103 19.01 -9.35 -11.45
CA SER A 103 20.32 -9.65 -10.87
C SER A 103 21.22 -8.42 -10.74
N GLY A 104 20.68 -7.20 -10.72
CA GLY A 104 21.43 -5.93 -10.72
C GLY A 104 22.55 -5.80 -9.68
N ARG A 105 22.41 -4.93 -8.68
CA ARG A 105 23.44 -4.84 -7.61
C ARG A 105 23.44 -6.03 -6.65
N ARG A 106 22.26 -6.63 -6.48
CA ARG A 106 22.03 -7.86 -5.72
C ARG A 106 20.89 -8.64 -6.39
N PRO A 107 20.87 -9.98 -6.29
CA PRO A 107 19.76 -10.76 -6.81
C PRO A 107 18.47 -10.41 -6.07
N VAL A 108 17.41 -10.11 -6.81
CA VAL A 108 16.07 -9.89 -6.25
C VAL A 108 15.08 -10.81 -6.96
N GLU A 109 14.26 -11.50 -6.18
CA GLU A 109 13.05 -12.15 -6.67
C GLU A 109 11.83 -11.49 -6.03
N ILE A 110 10.85 -11.10 -6.84
CA ILE A 110 9.56 -10.59 -6.37
C ILE A 110 8.43 -11.54 -6.76
N ARG A 111 7.52 -11.78 -5.81
CA ARG A 111 6.37 -12.67 -5.97
C ARG A 111 5.08 -11.94 -5.65
N PHE A 112 4.09 -12.05 -6.53
CA PHE A 112 2.71 -11.67 -6.28
C PHE A 112 1.87 -12.92 -6.19
N GLN A 113 1.32 -13.23 -5.01
CA GLN A 113 0.71 -14.52 -4.74
C GLN A 113 -0.68 -14.37 -4.09
N VAL A 114 -1.63 -15.20 -4.50
CA VAL A 114 -2.93 -15.35 -3.83
C VAL A 114 -2.76 -16.12 -2.52
N GLY A 115 -3.41 -15.68 -1.45
CA GLY A 115 -3.28 -16.33 -0.14
C GLY A 115 -1.89 -16.13 0.45
N SER A 116 -1.23 -15.02 0.10
CA SER A 116 0.12 -14.70 0.55
C SER A 116 0.21 -14.43 2.06
N GLU A 117 -0.91 -14.22 2.74
CA GLU A 117 -1.02 -14.11 4.20
C GLU A 117 -0.60 -15.39 4.95
N GLN A 118 -0.38 -16.51 4.25
CA GLN A 118 0.29 -17.68 4.83
C GLN A 118 1.77 -17.39 5.19
N PHE A 119 2.37 -16.35 4.62
CA PHE A 119 3.74 -15.92 4.91
C PHE A 119 3.74 -14.77 5.91
N LEU A 120 4.64 -14.86 6.89
CA LEU A 120 4.71 -13.91 8.01
C LEU A 120 4.90 -12.46 7.53
N GLU A 121 5.73 -12.23 6.53
CA GLU A 121 6.06 -10.89 6.03
C GLU A 121 4.82 -10.20 5.44
N THR A 122 4.05 -10.92 4.64
CA THR A 122 2.84 -10.40 4.01
C THR A 122 1.70 -10.27 5.02
N ALA A 123 1.53 -11.24 5.90
CA ALA A 123 0.55 -11.18 6.98
C ALA A 123 0.81 -9.95 7.88
N TRP A 124 2.06 -9.73 8.27
CA TRP A 124 2.46 -8.60 9.08
C TRP A 124 2.23 -7.27 8.37
N ALA A 125 2.63 -7.14 7.09
CA ALA A 125 2.35 -5.95 6.30
C ALA A 125 0.83 -5.65 6.22
N SER A 126 -0.01 -6.68 6.07
CA SER A 126 -1.47 -6.55 6.04
C SER A 126 -2.03 -6.06 7.38
N VAL A 127 -1.57 -6.62 8.50
CA VAL A 127 -1.98 -6.22 9.86
C VAL A 127 -1.63 -4.76 10.11
N VAL A 128 -0.39 -4.35 9.84
CA VAL A 128 0.06 -2.98 10.08
C VAL A 128 -0.71 -1.99 9.18
N ALA A 129 -0.93 -2.32 7.91
CA ALA A 129 -1.70 -1.45 7.01
C ALA A 129 -3.16 -1.28 7.48
N LYS A 130 -3.82 -2.36 7.91
CA LYS A 130 -5.18 -2.31 8.47
C LYS A 130 -5.23 -1.51 9.77
N TYR A 131 -4.25 -1.70 10.65
CA TYR A 131 -4.16 -0.96 11.90
C TYR A 131 -4.03 0.55 11.66
N VAL A 132 -3.11 0.96 10.77
CA VAL A 132 -2.95 2.38 10.40
C VAL A 132 -4.22 2.94 9.75
N ARG A 133 -4.95 2.13 8.97
CA ARG A 133 -6.24 2.51 8.40
C ARG A 133 -7.29 2.77 9.48
N GLU A 134 -7.44 1.90 10.48
CA GLU A 134 -8.39 2.11 11.58
C GLU A 134 -8.03 3.37 12.37
N LEU A 135 -6.75 3.57 12.72
CA LEU A 135 -6.30 4.80 13.38
C LEU A 135 -6.62 6.07 12.59
N SER A 136 -6.55 6.00 11.26
CA SER A 136 -6.87 7.13 10.38
C SER A 136 -8.38 7.42 10.37
N ILE A 137 -9.21 6.38 10.36
CA ILE A 137 -10.68 6.51 10.48
C ILE A 137 -11.07 7.04 11.86
N ASP A 138 -10.43 6.58 12.93
CA ASP A 138 -10.69 7.08 14.29
C ASP A 138 -10.33 8.56 14.42
N ALA A 139 -9.18 8.98 13.89
CA ALA A 139 -8.78 10.39 13.86
C ALA A 139 -9.75 11.24 13.04
N PHE A 140 -10.21 10.71 11.90
CA PHE A 140 -11.19 11.37 11.03
C PHE A 140 -12.54 11.56 11.76
N ASN A 141 -13.05 10.51 12.41
CA ASN A 141 -14.27 10.60 13.20
C ASN A 141 -14.14 11.61 14.35
N ARG A 142 -13.04 11.58 15.11
CA ARG A 142 -12.81 12.52 16.22
C ARG A 142 -12.87 13.97 15.77
N PHE A 143 -12.30 14.31 14.61
CA PHE A 143 -12.34 15.65 14.07
C PHE A 143 -13.78 16.13 13.81
N TRP A 144 -14.58 15.34 13.09
CA TRP A 144 -15.94 15.75 12.72
C TRP A 144 -16.91 15.73 13.91
N ILE A 145 -16.84 14.68 14.75
CA ILE A 145 -17.68 14.57 15.95
C ILE A 145 -17.38 15.69 16.94
N GLY A 146 -16.11 16.11 17.07
CA GLY A 146 -15.73 17.26 17.90
C GLY A 146 -16.40 18.58 17.48
N HIS A 147 -16.85 18.70 16.23
CA HIS A 147 -17.57 19.86 15.71
C HIS A 147 -19.07 19.63 15.55
N LEU A 148 -19.52 18.37 15.55
CA LEU A 148 -20.91 17.94 15.37
C LEU A 148 -21.19 16.77 16.33
N PRO A 149 -21.52 17.03 17.61
CA PRO A 149 -21.58 16.00 18.65
C PRO A 149 -22.56 14.84 18.39
N ASP A 150 -23.67 15.11 17.68
CA ASP A 150 -24.69 14.11 17.35
C ASP A 150 -24.37 13.27 16.10
N LEU A 151 -23.18 13.50 15.49
CA LEU A 151 -22.75 12.79 14.29
C LEU A 151 -22.41 11.32 14.60
N ALA A 152 -23.11 10.38 13.97
CA ALA A 152 -22.77 8.97 14.08
C ALA A 152 -21.45 8.65 13.33
N PRO A 153 -20.48 7.96 13.95
CA PRO A 153 -19.18 7.69 13.34
C PRO A 153 -19.29 6.86 12.06
N THR A 154 -18.34 7.05 11.15
CA THR A 154 -18.20 6.23 9.93
C THR A 154 -17.13 5.18 10.08
N ARG A 155 -17.37 4.01 9.48
CA ARG A 155 -16.35 2.99 9.20
C ARG A 155 -15.71 3.16 7.83
N GLY A 156 -16.12 4.14 7.03
CA GLY A 156 -15.53 4.47 5.72
C GLY A 156 -15.89 3.50 4.58
N TYR A 157 -16.90 2.64 4.76
CA TYR A 157 -17.41 1.76 3.69
C TYR A 157 -18.38 2.49 2.78
N PRO A 158 -18.55 2.11 1.49
CA PRO A 158 -19.27 2.92 0.51
C PRO A 158 -20.68 3.40 0.92
N VAL A 159 -21.48 2.54 1.56
CA VAL A 159 -22.85 2.90 1.99
C VAL A 159 -22.79 3.89 3.17
N ASP A 160 -22.05 3.54 4.21
CA ASP A 160 -21.91 4.35 5.41
C ASP A 160 -21.17 5.68 5.16
N ALA A 161 -20.16 5.68 4.29
CA ALA A 161 -19.42 6.88 3.92
C ALA A 161 -20.29 7.90 3.16
N LYS A 162 -21.27 7.45 2.37
CA LYS A 162 -22.21 8.37 1.69
C LYS A 162 -23.12 9.08 2.69
N ARG A 163 -23.66 8.34 3.67
CA ARG A 163 -24.43 8.92 4.79
C ARG A 163 -23.59 9.96 5.52
N PHE A 164 -22.41 9.55 6.00
CA PHE A 164 -21.52 10.42 6.75
C PHE A 164 -21.15 11.68 5.97
N ARG A 165 -20.84 11.55 4.67
CA ARG A 165 -20.57 12.71 3.79
C ARG A 165 -21.72 13.71 3.78
N GLY A 166 -22.96 13.25 3.62
CA GLY A 166 -24.13 14.12 3.59
C GLY A 166 -24.33 14.90 4.90
N GLU A 167 -24.06 14.24 6.03
CA GLU A 167 -24.17 14.86 7.37
C GLU A 167 -23.07 15.91 7.61
N ILE A 168 -21.84 15.68 7.16
CA ILE A 168 -20.73 16.64 7.38
C ILE A 168 -20.66 17.78 6.36
N GLU A 169 -21.32 17.67 5.19
CA GLU A 169 -21.16 18.62 4.09
C GLU A 169 -21.57 20.08 4.42
N PRO A 170 -22.65 20.36 5.18
CA PRO A 170 -22.96 21.71 5.64
C PRO A 170 -21.84 22.30 6.52
N LEU A 171 -21.29 21.48 7.42
CA LEU A 171 -20.20 21.88 8.32
C LEU A 171 -18.89 22.07 7.55
N ALA A 172 -18.56 21.18 6.62
CA ALA A 172 -17.37 21.28 5.78
C ALA A 172 -17.34 22.59 4.99
N ARG A 173 -18.49 23.00 4.42
CA ARG A 173 -18.64 24.30 3.74
C ARG A 173 -18.39 25.48 4.69
N ARG A 174 -18.94 25.44 5.90
CA ARG A 174 -18.73 26.49 6.91
C ARG A 174 -17.27 26.60 7.34
N LEU A 175 -16.57 25.46 7.44
CA LEU A 175 -15.14 25.40 7.78
C LEU A 175 -14.21 25.63 6.58
N ALA A 176 -14.75 25.89 5.38
CA ALA A 176 -14.01 26.01 4.14
C ALA A 176 -13.09 24.81 3.84
N ILE A 177 -13.51 23.60 4.23
CA ILE A 177 -12.80 22.36 3.94
C ILE A 177 -13.33 21.83 2.59
N PRO A 178 -12.47 21.75 1.55
CA PRO A 178 -12.92 21.30 0.25
C PRO A 178 -13.12 19.78 0.21
N ALA A 179 -14.04 19.31 -0.64
CA ALA A 179 -14.52 17.93 -0.65
C ALA A 179 -13.41 16.91 -0.91
N GLU A 180 -12.46 17.24 -1.78
CA GLU A 180 -11.33 16.39 -2.15
C GLU A 180 -10.43 16.02 -0.96
N ARG A 181 -10.47 16.77 0.15
CA ARG A 181 -9.68 16.44 1.35
C ARG A 181 -10.28 15.32 2.19
N TYR A 182 -11.59 15.10 2.11
CA TYR A 182 -12.29 14.10 2.92
C TYR A 182 -13.09 13.09 2.09
N TRP A 183 -13.14 13.26 0.77
CA TRP A 183 -13.87 12.38 -0.14
C TRP A 183 -13.00 11.89 -1.29
N ARG A 184 -13.00 10.56 -1.50
CA ARG A 184 -12.35 9.95 -2.68
C ARG A 184 -13.33 9.80 -3.84
N SER A 185 -12.89 10.09 -5.06
CA SER A 185 -13.71 10.12 -6.28
C SER A 185 -14.07 8.75 -6.84
N ARG A 186 -13.37 7.69 -6.43
CA ARG A 186 -13.58 6.27 -6.81
C ARG A 186 -13.25 5.34 -5.64
#